data_AF-A0A0J9TTN1-F1
#
_entry.id   AF-A0A0J9TTN1-F1
#
_cell.length_a   1.000
_cell.length_b   1.000
_cell.length_c   1.000
_cell.angle_alpha   90.00
_cell.angle_beta   90.00
_cell.angle_gamma   90.00
#
_symmetry.space_group_name_H-M   'P 1'
#
loop_
_entity.id
_entity.type
_entity.pdbx_description
1 polymer ?
#
loop_
_entity_poly.entity_id
_entity_poly.type
_entity_poly.pdbx_seq_one_letter_code
_entity_poly.pdbx_strand_id
1 'polypeptide(L)'
;MSTYGTLLKVTSFGESHGKAIGCVIDGFLPNVEINFDLIQRQLNRRRPNQSKLTSNRNEPDKLIVLSGFDENKTLGTPITFLINNEDVIKKNYSSFIDIPRPGHGDYTYFKKYNVKNKSGSSRFSGRETATRVAAGACIEQWLHTFYNCTIVCYVHSVGNIKLPEQVSKDFERNPPSRDLVDAHGAVKYHQGRGTFTDFFGNVYNANGEFLRGGEAAPEGATPADGTPTDGNPTDDPLANARERLSDPGECTLLQTRCPHPLTAVKICSYILKLKKAGDSIGGVATCIAHNVPVGIGEPIFEKMEAELGKIILSIPAVKGIEFGSGFDGTYMLGSDHNDLFGTLDVPEEGPCQRGWTLTDALDSKRGEVTPGGSRAQEGTSFEKDACHRSGHLSNGSDHPSNRSGNPPNRSDPRVDESTRETSPPSGEKLLVTTSNNCGGILAGITTGNNIVFRSAIKPVSSIQIEKETCNFFGEKCKLKVTGMHDCCILPRLPPIIEASTSIVIGDMILRQVAKYGHSKLPSVGSLSRSTRE
;
A
#
# COMPACT_ATOMS: atom_id res chain seq x y z
N MET A 1 0.67 -19.83 12.47
CA MET A 1 -0.73 -19.43 12.36
C MET A 1 -1.01 -19.07 10.91
N SER A 2 -2.14 -19.48 10.36
CA SER A 2 -2.47 -19.36 8.93
C SER A 2 -3.63 -18.42 8.65
N THR A 3 -4.15 -17.76 9.69
CA THR A 3 -5.31 -16.87 9.65
C THR A 3 -4.90 -15.47 10.09
N TYR A 4 -5.38 -14.48 9.36
CA TYR A 4 -5.31 -13.06 9.71
C TYR A 4 -6.72 -12.49 9.91
N GLY A 5 -6.88 -11.51 10.80
CA GLY A 5 -8.14 -10.77 11.03
C GLY A 5 -8.93 -11.25 12.26
N THR A 6 -9.91 -10.45 12.68
CA THR A 6 -10.74 -10.71 13.88
C THR A 6 -12.20 -10.96 13.54
N LEU A 7 -12.86 -10.07 12.80
CA LEU A 7 -14.24 -10.27 12.32
C LEU A 7 -14.23 -10.76 10.88
N LEU A 8 -13.44 -10.11 10.03
CA LEU A 8 -13.13 -10.56 8.68
C LEU A 8 -11.83 -11.37 8.71
N LYS A 9 -11.93 -12.69 8.59
CA LYS A 9 -10.79 -13.58 8.72
C LYS A 9 -10.38 -14.16 7.37
N VAL A 10 -9.11 -14.02 7.02
CA VAL A 10 -8.52 -14.66 5.85
C VAL A 10 -7.57 -15.77 6.27
N THR A 11 -7.90 -17.01 5.93
CA THR A 11 -7.09 -18.20 6.21
C THR A 11 -6.47 -18.73 4.93
N SER A 12 -5.14 -18.81 4.85
CA SER A 12 -4.44 -19.38 3.68
C SER A 12 -3.98 -20.83 3.91
N PHE A 13 -4.05 -21.65 2.88
CA PHE A 13 -3.63 -23.05 2.92
C PHE A 13 -2.89 -23.49 1.62
N GLY A 14 -2.20 -24.62 1.72
CA GLY A 14 -1.45 -25.24 0.63
C GLY A 14 0.01 -24.80 0.54
N GLU A 15 0.80 -25.66 -0.11
CA GLU A 15 2.25 -25.52 -0.30
C GLU A 15 2.57 -25.20 -1.76
N SER A 16 3.74 -24.58 -1.99
CA SER A 16 4.15 -24.17 -3.33
C SER A 16 4.36 -25.31 -4.35
N HIS A 17 4.53 -26.54 -3.85
CA HIS A 17 4.70 -27.77 -4.64
C HIS A 17 3.60 -28.80 -4.35
N GLY A 18 2.56 -28.41 -3.61
CA GLY A 18 1.34 -29.21 -3.47
C GLY A 18 0.51 -29.15 -4.77
N LYS A 19 -0.66 -29.79 -4.77
CA LYS A 19 -1.59 -29.76 -5.92
C LYS A 19 -2.16 -28.36 -6.18
N ALA A 20 -2.40 -27.61 -5.10
CA ALA A 20 -3.01 -26.28 -5.14
C ALA A 20 -2.64 -25.49 -3.87
N ILE A 21 -2.91 -24.19 -3.94
CA ILE A 21 -2.99 -23.28 -2.79
C ILE A 21 -4.40 -22.68 -2.75
N GLY A 22 -4.81 -22.13 -1.62
CA GLY A 22 -6.12 -21.49 -1.53
C GLY A 22 -6.29 -20.64 -0.29
N CYS A 23 -7.44 -19.98 -0.21
CA CYS A 23 -7.85 -19.24 0.98
C CYS A 23 -9.33 -19.41 1.28
N VAL A 24 -9.66 -19.23 2.56
CA VAL A 24 -11.01 -19.07 3.08
C VAL A 24 -11.14 -17.66 3.63
N ILE A 25 -12.17 -16.93 3.21
CA ILE A 25 -12.58 -15.64 3.75
C ILE A 25 -13.85 -15.88 4.57
N ASP A 26 -13.75 -15.70 5.88
CA ASP A 26 -14.83 -15.87 6.85
C ASP A 26 -15.24 -14.52 7.45
N GLY A 27 -16.52 -14.36 7.76
CA GLY A 27 -17.10 -13.09 8.23
C GLY A 27 -17.26 -12.01 7.15
N PHE A 28 -17.28 -12.39 5.87
CA PHE A 28 -17.60 -11.47 4.78
C PHE A 28 -19.11 -11.20 4.69
N LEU A 29 -19.50 -10.03 4.19
CA LEU A 29 -20.90 -9.61 4.15
C LEU A 29 -21.72 -10.40 3.11
N PRO A 30 -23.01 -10.68 3.37
CA PRO A 30 -23.92 -11.21 2.36
C PRO A 30 -24.35 -10.13 1.36
N ASN A 31 -24.85 -10.57 0.20
CA ASN A 31 -25.44 -9.77 -0.86
C ASN A 31 -24.50 -8.69 -1.43
N VAL A 32 -23.19 -8.96 -1.46
CA VAL A 32 -22.22 -8.13 -2.17
C VAL A 32 -21.96 -8.77 -3.54
N GLU A 33 -22.11 -7.99 -4.60
CA GLU A 33 -21.78 -8.42 -5.95
C GLU A 33 -20.26 -8.39 -6.17
N ILE A 34 -19.71 -9.50 -6.66
CA ILE A 34 -18.28 -9.70 -6.87
C ILE A 34 -18.03 -10.06 -8.32
N ASN A 35 -17.19 -9.26 -8.98
CA ASN A 35 -16.67 -9.55 -10.30
C ASN A 35 -15.39 -10.40 -10.19
N PHE A 36 -15.47 -11.66 -10.62
CA PHE A 36 -14.34 -12.59 -10.59
C PHE A 36 -13.21 -12.23 -11.57
N ASP A 37 -13.50 -11.52 -12.67
CA ASP A 37 -12.49 -11.09 -13.63
C ASP A 37 -11.57 -10.02 -13.01
N LEU A 38 -12.11 -9.16 -12.15
CA LEU A 38 -11.29 -8.19 -11.41
C LEU A 38 -10.33 -8.90 -10.45
N ILE A 39 -10.75 -9.99 -9.80
CA ILE A 39 -9.87 -10.83 -8.97
C ILE A 39 -8.79 -11.49 -9.84
N GLN A 40 -9.17 -12.05 -10.99
CA GLN A 40 -8.23 -12.67 -11.92
C GLN A 40 -7.22 -11.67 -12.48
N ARG A 41 -7.62 -10.41 -12.75
CA ARG A 41 -6.70 -9.33 -13.16
C ARG A 41 -5.65 -9.06 -12.08
N GLN A 42 -6.04 -9.04 -10.80
CA GLN A 42 -5.10 -8.87 -9.68
C GLN A 42 -4.13 -10.06 -9.54
N LEU A 43 -4.64 -11.28 -9.66
CA LEU A 43 -3.80 -12.49 -9.71
C LEU A 43 -2.82 -12.41 -10.88
N ASN A 44 -3.28 -11.96 -12.05
CA ASN A 44 -2.43 -11.77 -13.22
C ASN A 44 -1.32 -10.76 -12.94
N ARG A 45 -1.59 -9.61 -12.32
CA ARG A 45 -0.58 -8.59 -11.92
C ARG A 45 0.53 -9.18 -11.04
N ARG A 46 0.19 -10.14 -10.18
CA ARG A 46 1.14 -10.79 -9.26
C ARG A 46 2.02 -11.86 -9.92
N ARG A 47 1.58 -12.43 -11.06
CA ARG A 47 2.21 -13.61 -11.66
C ARG A 47 3.72 -13.43 -11.89
N PRO A 48 4.52 -14.48 -11.65
CA PRO A 48 5.87 -14.54 -12.19
C PRO A 48 5.84 -14.55 -13.72
N ASN A 49 6.97 -14.23 -14.34
CA ASN A 49 7.17 -14.29 -15.80
C ASN A 49 6.33 -13.31 -16.63
N GLN A 50 5.88 -12.18 -16.05
CA GLN A 50 5.36 -11.05 -16.84
C GLN A 50 6.44 -10.37 -17.69
N SER A 51 7.72 -10.65 -17.40
CA SER A 51 8.88 -10.18 -18.14
C SER A 51 10.09 -11.10 -17.95
N LYS A 52 11.09 -10.99 -18.85
CA LYS A 52 12.41 -11.64 -18.69
C LYS A 52 13.18 -11.15 -17.44
N LEU A 53 12.65 -10.25 -16.59
CA LEU A 53 13.27 -9.86 -15.31
C LEU A 53 12.97 -10.84 -14.17
N THR A 54 11.87 -11.57 -14.28
CA THR A 54 11.35 -12.43 -13.20
C THR A 54 11.65 -13.91 -13.45
N SER A 55 11.32 -14.77 -12.48
CA SER A 55 11.49 -16.22 -12.54
C SER A 55 10.74 -16.82 -13.74
N ASN A 56 11.27 -17.89 -14.32
CA ASN A 56 10.66 -18.62 -15.46
C ASN A 56 9.33 -19.31 -15.14
N ARG A 57 8.93 -19.37 -13.86
CA ARG A 57 7.74 -20.12 -13.47
C ARG A 57 6.53 -19.55 -14.21
N ASN A 58 5.81 -20.38 -14.95
CA ASN A 58 4.63 -19.94 -15.70
C ASN A 58 3.37 -20.55 -15.09
N GLU A 59 3.02 -20.05 -13.90
CA GLU A 59 1.73 -20.38 -13.30
C GLU A 59 0.66 -19.45 -13.89
N PRO A 60 -0.46 -19.99 -14.42
CA PRO A 60 -1.54 -19.15 -14.93
C PRO A 60 -2.32 -18.46 -13.81
N ASP A 61 -2.23 -18.96 -12.58
CA ASP A 61 -2.95 -18.47 -11.40
C ASP A 61 -4.45 -18.33 -11.65
N LYS A 62 -5.06 -19.36 -12.26
CA LYS A 62 -6.50 -19.39 -12.50
C LYS A 62 -7.24 -19.48 -11.17
N LEU A 63 -8.14 -18.55 -10.95
CA LEU A 63 -9.07 -18.56 -9.82
C LEU A 63 -10.10 -19.67 -10.01
N ILE A 64 -10.29 -20.48 -8.97
CA ILE A 64 -11.39 -21.43 -8.85
C ILE A 64 -12.20 -21.05 -7.61
N VAL A 65 -13.49 -20.79 -7.80
CA VAL A 65 -14.43 -20.48 -6.70
C VAL A 65 -15.06 -21.79 -6.23
N LEU A 66 -14.96 -22.08 -4.93
CA LEU A 66 -15.49 -23.32 -4.34
C LEU A 66 -16.75 -23.12 -3.51
N SER A 67 -16.90 -21.97 -2.84
CA SER A 67 -18.02 -21.70 -1.93
C SER A 67 -18.22 -20.20 -1.70
N GLY A 68 -19.35 -19.85 -1.08
CA GLY A 68 -19.63 -18.51 -0.56
C GLY A 68 -20.42 -17.60 -1.49
N PHE A 69 -20.87 -18.12 -2.64
CA PHE A 69 -21.57 -17.36 -3.67
C PHE A 69 -22.82 -18.10 -4.16
N ASP A 70 -23.84 -17.32 -4.50
CA ASP A 70 -24.90 -17.68 -5.43
C ASP A 70 -24.73 -16.77 -6.66
N GLU A 71 -24.43 -17.38 -7.81
CA GLU A 71 -23.89 -16.70 -8.98
C GLU A 71 -22.66 -15.83 -8.64
N ASN A 72 -22.80 -14.50 -8.69
CA ASN A 72 -21.77 -13.52 -8.38
C ASN A 72 -22.02 -12.77 -7.06
N LYS A 73 -23.06 -13.13 -6.30
CA LYS A 73 -23.41 -12.49 -5.02
C LYS A 73 -22.95 -13.32 -3.83
N THR A 74 -22.36 -12.66 -2.85
CA THR A 74 -21.92 -13.33 -1.63
C THR A 74 -23.08 -13.78 -0.76
N LEU A 75 -22.95 -14.95 -0.15
CA LEU A 75 -23.99 -15.52 0.72
C LEU A 75 -23.85 -15.15 2.21
N GLY A 76 -22.74 -14.52 2.58
CA GLY A 76 -22.36 -14.29 3.99
C GLY A 76 -21.77 -15.54 4.68
N THR A 77 -21.82 -16.70 4.02
CA THR A 77 -21.10 -17.91 4.41
C THR A 77 -19.63 -17.86 3.97
N PRO A 78 -18.74 -18.71 4.50
CA PRO A 78 -17.34 -18.71 4.12
C PRO A 78 -17.10 -18.81 2.61
N ILE A 79 -16.33 -17.86 2.08
CA ILE A 79 -15.88 -17.81 0.69
C ILE A 79 -14.59 -18.60 0.56
N THR A 80 -14.54 -19.55 -0.38
CA THR A 80 -13.34 -20.36 -0.60
C THR A 80 -12.84 -20.21 -2.03
N PHE A 81 -11.55 -19.84 -2.16
CA PHE A 81 -10.84 -19.79 -3.43
C PHE A 81 -9.72 -20.83 -3.48
N LEU A 82 -9.53 -21.41 -4.66
CA LEU A 82 -8.47 -22.37 -4.96
C LEU A 82 -7.70 -21.92 -6.21
N ILE A 83 -6.39 -22.14 -6.20
CA ILE A 83 -5.49 -21.89 -7.32
C ILE A 83 -4.60 -23.12 -7.49
N ASN A 84 -4.70 -23.79 -8.63
CA ASN A 84 -3.86 -24.96 -8.93
C ASN A 84 -2.39 -24.57 -9.11
N ASN A 85 -1.50 -25.50 -8.78
CA ASN A 85 -0.09 -25.40 -9.13
C ASN A 85 0.15 -26.29 -10.36
N GLU A 86 0.41 -25.68 -11.52
CA GLU A 86 0.57 -26.38 -12.79
C GLU A 86 2.06 -26.59 -13.14
N ASP A 87 2.95 -25.68 -12.69
CA ASP A 87 4.38 -25.69 -13.01
C ASP A 87 5.23 -26.26 -11.86
N VAL A 88 4.89 -27.50 -11.43
CA VAL A 88 5.60 -28.19 -10.34
C VAL A 88 6.77 -29.01 -10.89
N ILE A 89 7.93 -28.37 -11.09
CA ILE A 89 9.15 -29.07 -11.49
C ILE A 89 9.79 -29.75 -10.26
N LYS A 90 9.58 -31.06 -10.11
CA LYS A 90 10.10 -31.87 -8.98
C LYS A 90 11.63 -32.07 -8.98
N LYS A 91 12.32 -31.86 -10.10
CA LYS A 91 13.72 -32.29 -10.30
C LYS A 91 14.81 -31.29 -9.87
N ASN A 92 14.52 -30.02 -9.61
CA ASN A 92 15.56 -28.98 -9.49
C ASN A 92 16.06 -28.64 -8.06
N TYR A 93 15.58 -29.31 -7.01
CA TYR A 93 15.94 -28.96 -5.62
C TYR A 93 16.58 -30.11 -4.81
N SER A 94 16.82 -31.27 -5.43
CA SER A 94 17.39 -32.45 -4.75
C SER A 94 18.83 -32.24 -4.27
N SER A 95 19.61 -31.37 -4.92
CA SER A 95 21.04 -31.21 -4.66
C SER A 95 21.37 -30.41 -3.39
N PHE A 96 20.39 -29.74 -2.78
CA PHE A 96 20.60 -28.79 -1.67
C PHE A 96 19.71 -29.04 -0.44
N ILE A 97 19.11 -30.23 -0.32
CA ILE A 97 18.20 -30.55 0.80
C ILE A 97 18.88 -30.34 2.17
N ASP A 98 20.21 -30.52 2.23
CA ASP A 98 20.97 -30.44 3.46
C ASP A 98 21.69 -29.11 3.72
N ILE A 99 21.53 -28.11 2.85
CA ILE A 99 22.15 -26.79 3.02
C ILE A 99 21.05 -25.74 3.18
N PRO A 100 20.89 -25.12 4.38
CA PRO A 100 19.95 -24.02 4.54
C PRO A 100 20.40 -22.82 3.70
N ARG A 101 19.50 -22.28 2.86
CA ARG A 101 19.85 -21.14 2.01
C ARG A 101 20.00 -19.88 2.88
N PRO A 102 21.14 -19.17 2.84
CA PRO A 102 21.32 -17.92 3.58
C PRO A 102 20.21 -16.93 3.24
N GLY A 103 19.63 -16.28 4.26
CA GLY A 103 18.52 -15.34 4.09
C GLY A 103 17.13 -15.97 3.86
N HIS A 104 17.01 -17.29 3.72
CA HIS A 104 15.71 -17.99 3.73
C HIS A 104 15.34 -18.50 5.12
N GLY A 105 14.09 -18.93 5.27
CA GLY A 105 13.56 -19.54 6.49
C GLY A 105 13.93 -21.01 6.70
N ASP A 106 14.81 -21.60 5.88
CA ASP A 106 15.08 -23.05 5.88
C ASP A 106 15.57 -23.55 7.25
N TYR A 107 16.55 -22.86 7.83
CA TYR A 107 17.12 -23.20 9.13
C TYR A 107 16.13 -23.03 10.27
N THR A 108 15.46 -21.88 10.34
CA THR A 108 14.52 -21.57 11.42
C THR A 108 13.28 -22.45 11.34
N TYR A 109 12.80 -22.79 10.14
CA TYR A 109 11.71 -23.74 9.95
C TYR A 109 12.09 -25.13 10.44
N PHE A 110 13.28 -25.63 10.06
CA PHE A 110 13.78 -26.91 10.55
C PHE A 110 13.92 -26.92 12.08
N LYS A 111 14.51 -25.88 12.68
CA LYS A 111 14.66 -25.80 14.14
C LYS A 111 13.32 -25.69 14.87
N LYS A 112 12.32 -25.04 14.28
CA LYS A 112 11.01 -24.87 14.89
C LYS A 112 10.15 -26.15 14.82
N TYR A 113 10.15 -26.83 13.68
CA TYR A 113 9.20 -27.92 13.42
C TYR A 113 9.86 -29.30 13.35
N ASN A 114 11.19 -29.38 13.35
CA ASN A 114 11.96 -30.61 13.17
C ASN A 114 11.60 -31.37 11.87
N VAL A 115 11.20 -30.64 10.83
CA VAL A 115 10.83 -31.20 9.52
C VAL A 115 11.65 -30.52 8.43
N LYS A 116 12.34 -31.33 7.62
CA LYS A 116 13.01 -30.87 6.38
C LYS A 116 12.06 -31.03 5.22
N ASN A 117 11.63 -29.92 4.62
CA ASN A 117 10.83 -30.01 3.40
C ASN A 117 11.73 -30.22 2.17
N LYS A 118 11.50 -31.33 1.46
CA LYS A 118 12.26 -31.71 0.26
C LYS A 118 12.04 -30.75 -0.92
N SER A 119 10.96 -29.96 -0.90
CA SER A 119 10.61 -29.04 -1.98
C SER A 119 11.03 -27.58 -1.71
N GLY A 120 11.98 -27.32 -0.81
CA GLY A 120 12.41 -25.96 -0.46
C GLY A 120 11.45 -25.23 0.50
N SER A 121 11.11 -23.96 0.21
CA SER A 121 10.41 -23.05 1.15
C SER A 121 8.96 -23.43 1.51
N SER A 122 8.35 -24.44 0.86
CA SER A 122 7.01 -24.94 1.19
C SER A 122 5.96 -23.84 1.43
N ARG A 123 5.35 -23.84 2.63
CA ARG A 123 4.36 -22.93 3.18
C ARG A 123 4.83 -21.48 3.39
N PHE A 124 6.13 -21.23 3.52
CA PHE A 124 6.71 -19.87 3.63
C PHE A 124 7.28 -19.36 2.29
N SER A 125 6.91 -20.03 1.20
CA SER A 125 7.18 -19.55 -0.17
C SER A 125 6.32 -18.34 -0.51
N GLY A 126 6.84 -17.46 -1.37
CA GLY A 126 6.06 -16.38 -2.00
C GLY A 126 4.92 -16.87 -2.89
N ARG A 127 4.72 -18.18 -3.05
CA ARG A 127 3.52 -18.75 -3.69
C ARG A 127 2.25 -18.47 -2.89
N GLU A 128 2.35 -18.46 -1.55
CA GLU A 128 1.21 -18.17 -0.67
C GLU A 128 0.59 -16.79 -0.93
N THR A 129 1.38 -15.80 -1.36
CA THR A 129 0.85 -14.45 -1.55
C THR A 129 -0.22 -14.36 -2.65
N ALA A 130 -0.33 -15.36 -3.53
CA ALA A 130 -1.45 -15.44 -4.48
C ALA A 130 -2.80 -15.58 -3.77
N THR A 131 -2.85 -16.30 -2.65
CA THR A 131 -4.09 -16.45 -1.87
C THR A 131 -4.48 -15.14 -1.18
N ARG A 132 -3.49 -14.33 -0.78
CA ARG A 132 -3.72 -12.98 -0.26
C ARG A 132 -4.29 -12.07 -1.33
N VAL A 133 -3.71 -12.12 -2.55
CA VAL A 133 -4.20 -11.34 -3.70
C VAL A 133 -5.64 -11.69 -4.04
N ALA A 134 -5.99 -12.98 -4.09
CA ALA A 134 -7.37 -13.39 -4.33
C ALA A 134 -8.33 -12.86 -3.24
N ALA A 135 -7.97 -13.02 -1.97
CA ALA A 135 -8.80 -12.57 -0.86
C ALA A 135 -8.95 -11.04 -0.81
N GLY A 136 -7.84 -10.31 -0.89
CA GLY A 136 -7.85 -8.85 -0.84
C GLY A 136 -8.56 -8.23 -2.05
N ALA A 137 -8.43 -8.78 -3.25
CA ALA A 137 -9.16 -8.30 -4.43
C ALA A 137 -10.67 -8.55 -4.35
N CYS A 138 -11.11 -9.60 -3.65
CA CYS A 138 -12.53 -9.80 -3.33
C CYS A 138 -13.02 -8.75 -2.33
N ILE A 139 -12.27 -8.53 -1.25
CA ILE A 139 -12.62 -7.58 -0.19
C ILE A 139 -12.60 -6.13 -0.71
N GLU A 140 -11.67 -5.80 -1.58
CA GLU A 140 -11.53 -4.47 -2.16
C GLU A 140 -12.77 -4.05 -2.96
N GLN A 141 -13.45 -4.98 -3.64
CA GLN A 141 -14.66 -4.63 -4.39
C GLN A 141 -15.77 -4.12 -3.46
N TRP A 142 -15.88 -4.69 -2.27
CA TRP A 142 -16.77 -4.16 -1.24
C TRP A 142 -16.33 -2.77 -0.76
N LEU A 143 -15.03 -2.60 -0.44
CA LEU A 143 -14.49 -1.31 -0.01
C LEU A 143 -14.71 -0.20 -1.03
N HIS A 144 -14.53 -0.51 -2.31
CA HIS A 144 -14.76 0.40 -3.42
C HIS A 144 -16.24 0.75 -3.56
N THR A 145 -17.13 -0.24 -3.59
CA THR A 145 -18.57 -0.02 -3.81
C THR A 145 -19.23 0.78 -2.69
N PHE A 146 -18.86 0.52 -1.43
CA PHE A 146 -19.55 1.13 -0.28
C PHE A 146 -18.89 2.40 0.23
N TYR A 147 -17.57 2.52 0.11
CA TYR A 147 -16.83 3.66 0.65
C TYR A 147 -16.10 4.47 -0.42
N ASN A 148 -16.11 4.03 -1.69
CA ASN A 148 -15.25 4.57 -2.75
C ASN A 148 -13.77 4.59 -2.31
N CYS A 149 -13.37 3.58 -1.52
CA CYS A 149 -12.00 3.40 -1.08
C CYS A 149 -11.20 2.72 -2.19
N THR A 150 -10.07 3.30 -2.55
CA THR A 150 -9.16 2.76 -3.57
C THR A 150 -7.77 2.58 -2.97
N ILE A 151 -7.07 1.52 -3.37
CA ILE A 151 -5.75 1.21 -2.83
C ILE A 151 -4.79 1.02 -4.01
N VAL A 152 -3.71 1.78 -4.05
CA VAL A 152 -2.67 1.63 -5.07
C VAL A 152 -1.31 1.45 -4.42
N CYS A 153 -0.51 0.55 -4.98
CA CYS A 153 0.89 0.40 -4.62
C CYS A 153 1.76 0.49 -5.87
N TYR A 154 2.96 1.02 -5.71
CA TYR A 154 3.95 1.11 -6.76
C TYR A 154 5.38 1.02 -6.22
N VAL A 155 6.31 0.68 -7.11
CA VAL A 155 7.73 0.64 -6.78
C VAL A 155 8.26 2.06 -6.68
N HIS A 156 8.70 2.44 -5.49
CA HIS A 156 9.25 3.76 -5.19
C HIS A 156 10.76 3.82 -5.46
N SER A 157 11.48 2.75 -5.13
CA SER A 157 12.92 2.67 -5.39
C SER A 157 13.42 1.24 -5.57
N VAL A 158 14.54 1.10 -6.29
CA VAL A 158 15.34 -0.13 -6.38
C VAL A 158 16.81 0.24 -6.20
N GLY A 159 17.43 -0.27 -5.14
CA GLY A 159 18.75 0.22 -4.70
C GLY A 159 18.74 1.74 -4.52
N ASN A 160 19.70 2.43 -5.15
CA ASN A 160 19.83 3.89 -5.07
C ASN A 160 19.00 4.65 -6.11
N ILE A 161 18.25 3.95 -6.98
CA ILE A 161 17.41 4.56 -8.00
C ILE A 161 16.02 4.74 -7.39
N LYS A 162 15.65 5.98 -7.07
CA LYS A 162 14.35 6.34 -6.46
C LYS A 162 13.57 7.32 -7.32
N LEU A 163 12.26 7.41 -7.05
CA LEU A 163 11.42 8.48 -7.58
C LEU A 163 11.98 9.85 -7.16
N PRO A 164 11.91 10.88 -8.02
CA PRO A 164 12.18 12.25 -7.62
C PRO A 164 11.25 12.68 -6.49
N GLU A 165 11.75 13.52 -5.58
CA GLU A 165 11.02 13.92 -4.38
C GLU A 165 9.68 14.58 -4.70
N GLN A 166 9.67 15.53 -5.65
CA GLN A 166 8.45 16.22 -6.07
C GLN A 166 7.41 15.24 -6.63
N VAL A 167 7.84 14.35 -7.53
CA VAL A 167 6.97 13.31 -8.10
C VAL A 167 6.40 12.39 -7.00
N SER A 168 7.21 12.06 -5.99
CA SER A 168 6.74 11.25 -4.87
C SER A 168 5.65 11.97 -4.07
N LYS A 169 5.84 13.25 -3.75
CA LYS A 169 4.84 14.06 -3.03
C LYS A 169 3.57 14.24 -3.84
N ASP A 170 3.71 14.47 -5.15
CA ASP A 170 2.57 14.61 -6.06
C ASP A 170 1.74 13.32 -6.11
N PHE A 171 2.38 12.15 -6.12
CA PHE A 171 1.68 10.87 -6.05
C PHE A 171 1.06 10.57 -4.68
N GLU A 172 1.72 10.93 -3.57
CA GLU A 172 1.14 10.78 -2.23
C GLU A 172 -0.11 11.62 -2.02
N ARG A 173 -0.09 12.83 -2.60
CA ARG A 173 -1.26 13.69 -2.71
C ARG A 173 -2.27 13.04 -3.64
N ASN A 174 -1.96 12.98 -4.93
CA ASN A 174 -2.80 12.51 -6.03
C ASN A 174 -2.33 11.14 -6.55
N PRO A 175 -2.81 10.03 -5.94
CA PRO A 175 -2.35 8.70 -6.30
C PRO A 175 -2.66 8.36 -7.77
N PRO A 176 -1.68 7.83 -8.53
CA PRO A 176 -1.95 7.33 -9.88
C PRO A 176 -2.88 6.11 -9.81
N SER A 177 -3.66 5.87 -10.87
CA SER A 177 -4.43 4.64 -10.98
C SER A 177 -3.50 3.42 -11.15
N ARG A 178 -3.99 2.23 -10.80
CA ARG A 178 -3.25 0.97 -11.03
C ARG A 178 -2.90 0.77 -12.51
N ASP A 179 -3.79 1.18 -13.41
CA ASP A 179 -3.56 1.10 -14.85
C ASP A 179 -2.42 2.02 -15.28
N LEU A 180 -2.34 3.23 -14.73
CA LEU A 180 -1.20 4.14 -14.97
C LEU A 180 0.10 3.58 -14.38
N VAL A 181 0.06 3.00 -13.17
CA VAL A 181 1.23 2.33 -12.58
C VAL A 181 1.72 1.20 -13.46
N ASP A 182 0.81 0.38 -13.98
CA ASP A 182 1.17 -0.73 -14.84
C ASP A 182 1.63 -0.29 -16.23
N ALA A 183 1.00 0.74 -16.82
CA ALA A 183 1.35 1.26 -18.14
C ALA A 183 2.68 2.03 -18.14
N HIS A 184 2.86 2.98 -17.20
CA HIS A 184 4.10 3.76 -17.09
C HIS A 184 5.27 2.93 -16.57
N GLY A 185 4.98 1.87 -15.81
CA GLY A 185 5.98 0.92 -15.32
C GLY A 185 6.49 -0.05 -16.39
N ALA A 186 5.85 -0.09 -17.56
CA ALA A 186 6.19 -0.98 -18.65
C ALA A 186 7.31 -0.39 -19.52
N VAL A 187 8.39 -1.15 -19.70
CA VAL A 187 9.57 -0.74 -20.45
C VAL A 187 9.88 -1.79 -21.51
N LYS A 188 10.01 -1.37 -22.76
CA LYS A 188 10.48 -2.24 -23.85
C LYS A 188 11.99 -2.33 -23.83
N TYR A 189 12.53 -3.54 -23.95
CA TYR A 189 13.96 -3.78 -24.09
C TYR A 189 14.28 -4.40 -25.45
N HIS A 190 15.04 -3.67 -26.26
CA HIS A 190 15.48 -4.09 -27.60
C HIS A 190 16.85 -4.75 -27.51
N GLN A 191 16.87 -6.08 -27.40
CA GLN A 191 18.09 -6.84 -27.07
C GLN A 191 19.23 -6.61 -28.07
N GLY A 192 18.92 -6.65 -29.38
CA GLY A 192 19.92 -6.47 -30.44
C GLY A 192 20.57 -5.08 -30.48
N ARG A 193 19.90 -4.05 -29.94
CA ARG A 193 20.41 -2.67 -29.87
C ARG A 193 20.92 -2.28 -28.48
N GLY A 194 20.58 -3.06 -27.46
CA GLY A 194 20.87 -2.72 -26.06
C GLY A 194 20.14 -1.47 -25.57
N THR A 195 19.04 -1.07 -26.21
CA THR A 195 18.27 0.14 -25.88
C THR A 195 16.97 -0.18 -25.16
N PHE A 196 16.48 0.78 -24.39
CA PHE A 196 15.17 0.73 -23.76
C PHE A 196 14.23 1.76 -24.38
N THR A 197 12.93 1.47 -24.37
CA THR A 197 11.89 2.41 -24.75
C THR A 197 10.85 2.49 -23.64
N ASP A 198 10.54 3.71 -23.20
CA ASP A 198 9.54 3.96 -22.15
C ASP A 198 8.11 4.03 -22.72
N PHE A 199 7.14 4.32 -21.84
CA PHE A 199 5.74 4.46 -22.21
C PHE A 199 5.48 5.56 -23.26
N PHE A 200 6.22 6.67 -23.22
CA PHE A 200 6.07 7.80 -24.15
C PHE A 200 6.84 7.60 -25.45
N GLY A 201 7.48 6.44 -25.66
CA GLY A 201 8.28 6.16 -26.85
C GLY A 201 9.70 6.74 -26.80
N ASN A 202 10.12 7.33 -25.68
CA ASN A 202 11.48 7.83 -25.51
C ASN A 202 12.47 6.67 -25.51
N VAL A 203 13.62 6.86 -26.14
CA VAL A 203 14.65 5.82 -26.28
C VAL A 203 15.83 6.14 -25.38
N TYR A 204 16.33 5.10 -24.71
CA TYR A 204 17.43 5.18 -23.75
C TYR A 204 18.51 4.15 -24.07
N ASN A 205 19.75 4.44 -23.71
CA ASN A 205 20.87 3.52 -23.87
C ASN A 205 20.88 2.43 -22.79
N ALA A 206 21.86 1.52 -22.85
CA ALA A 206 22.02 0.42 -21.90
C ALA A 206 22.22 0.88 -20.43
N ASN A 207 22.59 2.14 -20.20
CA ASN A 207 22.75 2.74 -18.88
C ASN A 207 21.47 3.44 -18.36
N GLY A 208 20.40 3.48 -19.16
CA GLY A 208 19.18 4.21 -18.83
C GLY A 208 19.31 5.72 -19.02
N GLU A 209 20.28 6.17 -19.81
CA GLU A 209 20.46 7.57 -20.19
C GLU A 209 19.66 7.86 -21.47
N PHE A 210 19.03 9.02 -21.51
CA PHE A 210 18.19 9.43 -22.62
C PHE A 210 19.01 9.60 -23.90
N LEU A 211 18.49 9.08 -25.02
CA LEU A 211 19.10 9.22 -26.34
C LEU A 211 18.29 10.15 -27.24
N ARG A 212 16.99 9.87 -27.38
CA ARG A 212 16.07 10.65 -28.22
C ARG A 212 14.62 10.47 -27.79
N GLY A 213 13.80 11.47 -28.07
CA GLY A 213 12.35 11.41 -27.83
C GLY A 213 11.65 10.44 -28.79
N GLY A 214 10.48 9.95 -28.39
CA GLY A 214 9.58 9.29 -29.32
C GLY A 214 9.09 10.27 -30.39
N GLU A 215 8.77 9.80 -31.59
CA GLU A 215 7.93 10.60 -32.50
C GLU A 215 6.63 10.89 -31.76
N ALA A 216 6.29 12.17 -31.62
CA ALA A 216 5.08 12.60 -30.92
C ALA A 216 3.88 11.82 -31.47
N ALA A 217 3.04 11.27 -30.59
CA ALA A 217 1.74 10.79 -31.00
C ALA A 217 1.05 11.92 -31.81
N PRO A 218 0.42 11.62 -32.97
CA PRO A 218 -0.16 12.66 -33.81
C PRO A 218 -1.12 13.50 -32.97
N GLU A 219 -0.98 14.82 -33.06
CA GLU A 219 -1.86 15.79 -32.39
C GLU A 219 -3.32 15.45 -32.71
N GLY A 220 -4.09 15.06 -31.69
CA GLY A 220 -5.50 14.66 -31.83
C GLY A 220 -5.94 13.46 -31.00
N ALA A 221 -5.06 12.77 -30.29
CA ALA A 221 -5.48 11.78 -29.29
C ALA A 221 -5.99 12.50 -28.03
N THR A 222 -7.25 12.90 -28.03
CA THR A 222 -7.95 13.24 -26.79
C THR A 222 -7.90 12.03 -25.83
N PRO A 223 -7.67 12.23 -24.53
CA PRO A 223 -7.98 11.20 -23.55
C PRO A 223 -9.46 10.88 -23.71
N ALA A 224 -9.81 9.62 -23.95
CA ALA A 224 -11.21 9.21 -23.91
C ALA A 224 -11.74 9.57 -22.51
N ASP A 225 -12.66 10.52 -22.48
CA ASP A 225 -13.44 10.86 -21.29
C ASP A 225 -14.01 9.55 -20.73
N GLY A 226 -13.72 9.28 -19.47
CA GLY A 226 -14.06 8.05 -18.79
C GLY A 226 -15.54 7.94 -18.44
N THR A 227 -16.43 8.09 -19.42
CA THR A 227 -17.79 7.57 -19.30
C THR A 227 -17.78 6.07 -19.60
N PRO A 228 -18.35 5.21 -18.72
CA PRO A 228 -18.49 3.80 -19.02
C PRO A 228 -19.48 3.68 -20.17
N THR A 229 -19.00 3.36 -21.36
CA THR A 229 -19.87 2.86 -22.43
C THR A 229 -20.01 1.36 -22.25
N ASP A 230 -21.25 0.88 -22.34
CA ASP A 230 -21.66 -0.53 -22.24
C ASP A 230 -21.04 -1.37 -23.37
N GLY A 231 -19.74 -1.64 -23.26
CA GLY A 231 -18.94 -2.41 -24.20
C GLY A 231 -18.38 -3.67 -23.55
N ASN A 232 -18.40 -4.76 -24.31
CA ASN A 232 -18.12 -6.15 -23.94
C ASN A 232 -16.93 -6.36 -22.95
N PRO A 233 -17.01 -7.25 -21.93
CA PRO A 233 -16.04 -7.33 -20.82
C PRO A 233 -14.68 -8.00 -21.13
N THR A 234 -14.40 -8.37 -22.37
CA THR A 234 -13.27 -9.26 -22.72
C THR A 234 -11.94 -8.57 -23.02
N ASP A 235 -11.91 -7.23 -23.07
CA ASP A 235 -10.73 -6.52 -23.54
C ASP A 235 -9.78 -6.19 -22.37
N ASP A 236 -8.74 -7.00 -22.24
CA ASP A 236 -7.58 -6.75 -21.37
C ASP A 236 -6.86 -5.47 -21.85
N PRO A 237 -6.75 -4.40 -21.03
CA PRO A 237 -6.01 -3.19 -21.39
C PRO A 237 -4.54 -3.47 -21.73
N LEU A 238 -3.94 -4.53 -21.13
CA LEU A 238 -2.61 -5.00 -21.50
C LEU A 238 -2.59 -5.65 -22.90
N ALA A 239 -3.68 -6.28 -23.36
CA ALA A 239 -3.78 -6.87 -24.69
C ALA A 239 -3.85 -5.78 -25.78
N ASN A 240 -4.62 -4.72 -25.55
CA ASN A 240 -4.68 -3.57 -26.47
C ASN A 240 -3.37 -2.77 -26.50
N ALA A 241 -2.64 -2.70 -25.38
CA ALA A 241 -1.26 -2.21 -25.39
C ALA A 241 -0.32 -3.17 -26.17
N ARG A 242 -0.47 -4.50 -26.03
CA ARG A 242 0.33 -5.49 -26.76
C ARG A 242 0.12 -5.42 -28.28
N GLU A 243 -1.10 -5.18 -28.76
CA GLU A 243 -1.43 -5.11 -30.20
C GLU A 243 -0.91 -3.84 -30.88
N ARG A 244 -0.92 -2.67 -30.21
CA ARG A 244 -0.36 -1.43 -30.80
C ARG A 244 1.18 -1.40 -30.85
N LEU A 245 1.84 -2.46 -30.39
CA LEU A 245 3.27 -2.49 -30.07
C LEU A 245 4.04 -3.64 -30.74
N SER A 246 3.45 -4.33 -31.72
CA SER A 246 4.09 -5.40 -32.50
C SER A 246 5.10 -4.84 -33.52
N ASP A 247 6.33 -4.60 -33.07
CA ASP A 247 7.51 -4.46 -33.92
C ASP A 247 8.09 -5.88 -34.17
N PRO A 248 8.42 -6.31 -35.41
CA PRO A 248 8.92 -7.66 -35.71
C PRO A 248 10.31 -7.99 -35.12
N GLY A 249 10.96 -7.05 -34.45
CA GLY A 249 12.22 -7.29 -33.73
C GLY A 249 11.99 -7.94 -32.37
N GLU A 250 12.96 -8.75 -31.90
CA GLU A 250 12.95 -9.46 -30.61
C GLU A 250 12.94 -8.50 -29.39
N CYS A 251 11.82 -7.82 -29.18
CA CYS A 251 11.59 -6.86 -28.13
C CYS A 251 10.96 -7.56 -26.93
N THR A 252 11.54 -7.38 -25.74
CA THR A 252 11.00 -7.94 -24.51
C THR A 252 10.34 -6.85 -23.69
N LEU A 253 9.08 -7.06 -23.29
CA LEU A 253 8.39 -6.19 -22.33
C LEU A 253 8.88 -6.49 -20.91
N LEU A 254 9.32 -5.44 -20.20
CA LEU A 254 9.79 -5.48 -18.82
C LEU A 254 8.82 -4.70 -17.93
N GLN A 255 8.41 -5.29 -16.81
CA GLN A 255 7.50 -4.61 -15.89
C GLN A 255 8.22 -4.22 -14.60
N THR A 256 8.17 -2.93 -14.28
CA THR A 256 8.76 -2.38 -13.04
C THR A 256 7.72 -1.98 -12.01
N ARG A 257 6.51 -1.63 -12.45
CA ARG A 257 5.47 -0.97 -11.62
C ARG A 257 5.97 0.30 -10.92
N CYS A 258 6.91 1.01 -11.55
CA CYS A 258 7.28 2.37 -11.17
C CYS A 258 6.45 3.34 -12.04
N PRO A 259 5.64 4.26 -11.47
CA PRO A 259 4.72 5.08 -12.27
C PRO A 259 5.39 6.26 -12.98
N HIS A 260 6.73 6.35 -12.91
CA HIS A 260 7.52 7.39 -13.54
C HIS A 260 8.41 6.78 -14.64
N PRO A 261 8.07 6.97 -15.93
CA PRO A 261 8.70 6.24 -17.05
C PRO A 261 10.23 6.32 -17.10
N LEU A 262 10.80 7.50 -16.84
CA LEU A 262 12.26 7.67 -16.78
C LEU A 262 12.89 6.83 -15.65
N THR A 263 12.29 6.85 -14.45
CA THR A 263 12.79 6.03 -13.33
C THR A 263 12.58 4.55 -13.61
N ALA A 264 11.47 4.16 -14.23
CA ALA A 264 11.20 2.78 -14.64
C ALA A 264 12.31 2.25 -15.57
N VAL A 265 12.74 3.04 -16.56
CA VAL A 265 13.86 2.66 -17.45
C VAL A 265 15.17 2.48 -16.68
N LYS A 266 15.50 3.42 -15.79
CA LYS A 266 16.72 3.33 -14.96
C LYS A 266 16.69 2.08 -14.07
N ILE A 267 15.55 1.77 -13.45
CA ILE A 267 15.34 0.54 -12.68
C ILE A 267 15.55 -0.70 -13.55
N CYS A 268 14.95 -0.75 -14.74
CA CYS A 268 15.10 -1.86 -15.70
C CYS A 268 16.56 -2.09 -16.10
N SER A 269 17.26 -1.02 -16.50
CA SER A 269 18.68 -1.07 -16.85
C SER A 269 19.51 -1.65 -15.71
N TYR A 270 19.27 -1.18 -14.49
CA TYR A 270 20.01 -1.62 -13.31
C TYR A 270 19.75 -3.08 -12.94
N ILE A 271 18.48 -3.51 -12.92
CA ILE A 271 18.12 -4.91 -12.66
C ILE A 271 18.75 -5.84 -13.71
N LEU A 272 18.77 -5.47 -14.99
CA LEU A 272 19.39 -6.30 -16.02
C LEU A 272 20.91 -6.42 -15.86
N LYS A 273 21.60 -5.34 -15.43
CA LYS A 273 23.03 -5.38 -15.12
C LYS A 273 23.31 -6.35 -13.96
N LEU A 274 22.53 -6.28 -12.89
CA LEU A 274 22.66 -7.18 -11.73
C LEU A 274 22.33 -8.63 -12.08
N LYS A 275 21.30 -8.84 -12.91
CA LYS A 275 20.96 -10.17 -13.41
C LYS A 275 22.11 -10.80 -14.20
N LYS A 276 22.81 -10.03 -15.03
CA LYS A 276 24.03 -10.50 -15.74
C LYS A 276 25.17 -10.81 -14.76
N ALA A 277 25.29 -10.05 -13.68
CA ALA A 277 26.26 -10.30 -12.61
C ALA A 277 25.89 -11.48 -11.69
N GLY A 278 24.68 -12.04 -11.83
CA GLY A 278 24.20 -13.14 -10.99
C GLY A 278 23.83 -12.72 -9.55
N ASP A 279 23.64 -11.41 -9.31
CA ASP A 279 23.31 -10.83 -8.00
C ASP A 279 21.84 -10.41 -7.92
N SER A 280 21.42 -9.84 -6.79
CA SER A 280 20.07 -9.36 -6.51
C SER A 280 20.06 -8.01 -5.81
N ILE A 281 18.90 -7.34 -5.79
CA ILE A 281 18.73 -6.06 -5.11
C ILE A 281 17.35 -5.94 -4.47
N GLY A 282 17.28 -5.11 -3.43
CA GLY A 282 16.05 -4.72 -2.73
C GLY A 282 15.58 -3.34 -3.15
N GLY A 283 14.67 -2.77 -2.36
CA GLY A 283 14.08 -1.47 -2.67
C GLY A 283 12.91 -1.12 -1.76
N VAL A 284 12.16 -0.11 -2.16
CA VAL A 284 10.99 0.40 -1.42
C VAL A 284 9.77 0.41 -2.34
N ALA A 285 8.62 0.02 -1.79
CA ALA A 285 7.33 0.18 -2.43
C ALA A 285 6.45 1.12 -1.60
N THR A 286 5.80 2.09 -2.24
CA THR A 286 4.83 2.99 -1.60
C THR A 286 3.43 2.45 -1.83
N CYS A 287 2.60 2.44 -0.80
CA CYS A 287 1.19 2.12 -0.87
C CYS A 287 0.37 3.29 -0.35
N ILE A 288 -0.72 3.58 -1.06
CA ILE A 288 -1.65 4.66 -0.74
C ILE A 288 -3.05 4.06 -0.72
N ALA A 289 -3.74 4.17 0.42
CA ALA A 289 -5.17 3.90 0.51
C ALA A 289 -5.91 5.24 0.57
N HIS A 290 -6.67 5.53 -0.47
CA HIS A 290 -7.42 6.76 -0.65
C HIS A 290 -8.86 6.58 -0.19
N ASN A 291 -9.42 7.64 0.40
CA ASN A 291 -10.81 7.72 0.86
C ASN A 291 -11.21 6.57 1.82
N VAL A 292 -10.30 6.25 2.75
CA VAL A 292 -10.62 5.40 3.90
C VAL A 292 -11.52 6.21 4.84
N PRO A 293 -12.60 5.63 5.40
CA PRO A 293 -13.47 6.36 6.34
C PRO A 293 -12.68 6.95 7.52
N VAL A 294 -13.18 8.04 8.09
CA VAL A 294 -12.62 8.68 9.29
C VAL A 294 -12.95 7.84 10.52
N GLY A 295 -12.05 7.76 11.49
CA GLY A 295 -12.34 7.13 12.78
C GLY A 295 -12.17 5.60 12.79
N ILE A 296 -11.40 5.04 11.87
CA ILE A 296 -11.13 3.60 11.78
C ILE A 296 -9.84 3.25 12.53
N GLY A 297 -9.91 2.29 13.45
CA GLY A 297 -8.78 1.80 14.24
C GLY A 297 -8.95 2.06 15.74
N GLU A 298 -7.99 1.60 16.55
CA GLU A 298 -8.00 1.76 18.01
C GLU A 298 -6.78 2.52 18.53
N PRO A 299 -6.87 3.20 19.69
CA PRO A 299 -5.77 4.03 20.16
C PRO A 299 -4.60 3.29 20.83
N ILE A 300 -4.73 1.98 21.12
CA ILE A 300 -3.76 1.26 21.98
C ILE A 300 -3.23 -0.01 21.30
N PHE A 301 -4.00 -1.11 21.32
CA PHE A 301 -3.52 -2.43 20.90
C PHE A 301 -3.85 -2.78 19.45
N GLU A 302 -4.97 -2.27 18.94
CA GLU A 302 -5.44 -2.54 17.57
C GLU A 302 -5.37 -1.27 16.71
N LYS A 303 -4.24 -0.56 16.84
CA LYS A 303 -3.91 0.60 16.00
C LYS A 303 -3.92 0.20 14.53
N MET A 304 -4.42 1.09 13.67
CA MET A 304 -4.40 0.89 12.22
C MET A 304 -2.97 0.61 11.71
N GLU A 305 -1.96 1.36 12.18
CA GLU A 305 -0.55 1.15 11.83
C GLU A 305 -0.03 -0.21 12.32
N ALA A 306 -0.49 -0.69 13.48
CA ALA A 306 -0.06 -1.95 14.05
C ALA A 306 -0.60 -3.14 13.25
N GLU A 307 -1.87 -3.10 12.85
CA GLU A 307 -2.49 -4.15 12.03
C GLU A 307 -1.96 -4.13 10.58
N LEU A 308 -1.78 -2.94 9.99
CA LEU A 308 -1.07 -2.80 8.70
C LEU A 308 0.36 -3.34 8.81
N GLY A 309 1.10 -2.95 9.84
CA GLY A 309 2.46 -3.42 10.08
C GLY A 309 2.53 -4.95 10.21
N LYS A 310 1.61 -5.54 10.97
CA LYS A 310 1.52 -7.00 11.16
C LYS A 310 1.32 -7.75 9.84
N ILE A 311 0.37 -7.35 9.00
CA ILE A 311 0.14 -8.06 7.73
C ILE A 311 1.26 -7.80 6.72
N ILE A 312 1.78 -6.57 6.64
CA ILE A 312 2.79 -6.17 5.65
C ILE A 312 4.16 -6.76 5.99
N LEU A 313 4.58 -6.72 7.26
CA LEU A 313 5.81 -7.37 7.71
C LEU A 313 5.77 -8.90 7.59
N SER A 314 4.58 -9.49 7.49
CA SER A 314 4.42 -10.93 7.23
C SER A 314 4.64 -11.31 5.75
N ILE A 315 4.71 -10.35 4.84
CA ILE A 315 5.01 -10.60 3.43
C ILE A 315 6.49 -11.01 3.32
N PRO A 316 6.82 -12.11 2.61
CA PRO A 316 8.20 -12.54 2.45
C PRO A 316 9.11 -11.42 1.93
N ALA A 317 10.29 -11.29 2.55
CA ALA A 317 11.33 -10.30 2.26
C ALA A 317 11.02 -8.83 2.64
N VAL A 318 9.84 -8.50 3.16
CA VAL A 318 9.62 -7.20 3.80
C VAL A 318 10.38 -7.16 5.14
N LYS A 319 11.10 -6.06 5.38
CA LYS A 319 11.97 -5.85 6.55
C LYS A 319 11.63 -4.63 7.38
N GLY A 320 10.83 -3.71 6.84
CA GLY A 320 10.38 -2.52 7.53
C GLY A 320 9.14 -1.95 6.89
N ILE A 321 8.42 -1.15 7.66
CA ILE A 321 7.27 -0.34 7.23
C ILE A 321 7.38 1.02 7.91
N GLU A 322 7.04 2.08 7.20
CA GLU A 322 6.97 3.45 7.71
C GLU A 322 5.72 4.14 7.17
N PHE A 323 5.17 5.10 7.91
CA PHE A 323 3.91 5.79 7.60
C PHE A 323 4.15 7.29 7.45
N GLY A 324 3.49 7.92 6.47
CA GLY A 324 3.62 9.37 6.22
C GLY A 324 5.06 9.80 5.99
N SER A 325 5.53 10.77 6.78
CA SER A 325 6.92 11.25 6.82
C SER A 325 7.92 10.17 7.23
N GLY A 326 7.45 9.05 7.80
CA GLY A 326 8.23 7.86 8.07
C GLY A 326 9.42 8.15 8.98
N PHE A 327 10.58 7.58 8.64
CA PHE A 327 11.80 7.87 9.40
C PHE A 327 12.32 9.31 9.17
N ASP A 328 11.95 9.97 8.07
CA ASP A 328 12.37 11.36 7.81
C ASP A 328 11.73 12.34 8.80
N GLY A 329 10.55 12.00 9.35
CA GLY A 329 9.90 12.75 10.43
C GLY A 329 10.77 12.88 11.70
N THR A 330 11.74 11.99 11.91
CA THR A 330 12.65 12.07 13.07
C THR A 330 13.65 13.22 13.01
N TYR A 331 13.82 13.83 11.82
CA TYR A 331 14.68 14.99 11.62
C TYR A 331 13.92 16.32 11.65
N MET A 332 12.58 16.29 11.80
CA MET A 332 11.73 17.47 11.75
C MET A 332 11.47 18.06 13.14
N LEU A 333 11.29 19.38 13.21
CA LEU A 333 10.76 20.03 14.40
C LEU A 333 9.24 19.81 14.47
N GLY A 334 8.68 19.85 15.68
CA GLY A 334 7.23 19.73 15.88
C GLY A 334 6.43 20.81 15.13
N SER A 335 6.99 22.01 14.98
CA SER A 335 6.38 23.10 14.18
C SER A 335 6.18 22.74 12.71
N ASP A 336 7.04 21.88 12.17
CA ASP A 336 7.05 21.51 10.76
C ASP A 336 6.35 20.17 10.53
N HIS A 337 6.39 19.29 11.53
CA HIS A 337 5.81 17.96 11.47
C HIS A 337 4.30 17.96 11.75
N ASN A 338 3.83 18.81 12.66
CA ASN A 338 2.42 18.79 13.09
C ASN A 338 1.49 19.13 11.93
N ASP A 339 0.58 18.21 11.60
CA ASP A 339 -0.43 18.45 10.59
C ASP A 339 -1.55 19.33 11.18
N LEU A 340 -1.64 20.58 10.71
CA LEU A 340 -2.65 21.54 11.17
C LEU A 340 -4.05 21.11 10.71
N PHE A 341 -5.08 21.48 11.46
CA PHE A 341 -6.48 21.24 11.07
C PHE A 341 -7.06 22.43 10.31
N GLY A 342 -7.83 22.13 9.26
CA GLY A 342 -8.69 23.06 8.54
C GLY A 342 -10.11 22.49 8.39
N THR A 343 -11.05 23.33 7.94
CA THR A 343 -12.41 22.90 7.64
C THR A 343 -12.56 22.63 6.14
N LEU A 344 -13.26 21.55 5.78
CA LEU A 344 -13.74 21.38 4.42
C LEU A 344 -14.99 22.28 4.23
N ASP A 345 -14.89 23.31 3.40
CA ASP A 345 -16.09 23.92 2.83
C ASP A 345 -16.44 23.11 1.58
N VAL A 346 -17.47 22.26 1.67
CA VAL A 346 -17.99 21.52 0.51
C VAL A 346 -18.49 22.55 -0.51
N PRO A 347 -17.97 22.61 -1.75
CA PRO A 347 -18.55 23.48 -2.77
C PRO A 347 -20.02 23.10 -2.97
N GLU A 348 -20.94 24.07 -2.91
CA GLU A 348 -22.38 23.81 -3.03
C GLU A 348 -22.78 23.23 -4.41
N GLU A 349 -21.91 23.29 -5.42
CA GLU A 349 -22.18 22.77 -6.75
C GLU A 349 -20.94 22.11 -7.39
N GLY A 350 -21.02 20.80 -7.64
CA GLY A 350 -20.14 20.10 -8.58
C GLY A 350 -19.95 18.62 -8.25
N PRO A 351 -20.03 17.69 -9.23
CA PRO A 351 -19.61 16.32 -9.00
C PRO A 351 -18.13 16.32 -8.62
N CYS A 352 -17.76 15.69 -7.49
CA CYS A 352 -16.37 15.38 -7.17
C CYS A 352 -15.72 14.74 -8.41
N GLN A 353 -14.82 15.46 -9.06
CA GLN A 353 -14.05 14.93 -10.18
C GLN A 353 -13.16 13.80 -9.65
N ARG A 354 -13.00 12.72 -10.43
CA ARG A 354 -12.01 11.66 -10.13
C ARG A 354 -10.64 12.31 -9.93
N GLY A 355 -9.99 12.03 -8.81
CA GLY A 355 -8.67 12.57 -8.50
C GLY A 355 -8.67 13.84 -7.64
N TRP A 356 -9.80 14.23 -7.04
CA TRP A 356 -9.80 15.23 -5.97
C TRP A 356 -9.22 14.65 -4.68
N THR A 357 -8.14 15.25 -4.19
CA THR A 357 -7.63 14.98 -2.85
C THR A 357 -8.00 16.11 -1.90
N LEU A 358 -8.07 15.79 -0.61
CA LEU A 358 -8.45 16.75 0.44
C LEU A 358 -7.58 18.02 0.41
N THR A 359 -6.31 17.84 0.05
CA THR A 359 -5.31 18.89 -0.10
C THR A 359 -5.62 19.83 -1.26
N ASP A 360 -6.24 19.34 -2.34
CA ASP A 360 -6.62 20.16 -3.51
C ASP A 360 -7.75 21.16 -3.19
N ALA A 361 -8.70 20.75 -2.34
CA ALA A 361 -9.80 21.63 -1.90
C ALA A 361 -9.32 22.78 -1.00
N LEU A 362 -8.22 22.60 -0.27
CA LEU A 362 -7.66 23.59 0.65
C LEU A 362 -6.66 24.54 -0.04
N ASP A 363 -5.88 24.04 -1.01
CA ASP A 363 -4.93 24.86 -1.76
C ASP A 363 -5.62 25.78 -2.79
N SER A 364 -6.73 25.36 -3.38
CA SER A 364 -7.51 26.22 -4.29
C SER A 364 -7.99 27.52 -3.59
N LYS A 365 -8.20 27.47 -2.27
CA LYS A 365 -8.54 28.62 -1.43
C LYS A 365 -7.36 29.48 -1.01
N ARG A 366 -6.14 28.93 -1.01
CA ARG A 366 -4.91 29.72 -0.73
C ARG A 366 -4.45 30.56 -1.94
N GLY A 367 -5.09 30.41 -3.10
CA GLY A 367 -4.83 31.20 -4.31
C GLY A 367 -5.35 32.64 -4.29
N GLU A 368 -6.24 32.99 -3.36
CA GLU A 368 -6.70 34.39 -3.16
C GLU A 368 -5.85 35.10 -2.10
N VAL A 369 -4.55 35.26 -2.36
CA VAL A 369 -3.75 36.24 -1.62
C VAL A 369 -3.68 37.49 -2.47
N THR A 370 -4.42 38.51 -2.05
CA THR A 370 -4.36 39.88 -2.57
C THR A 370 -2.91 40.38 -2.61
N PRO A 371 -2.44 40.99 -3.72
CA PRO A 371 -1.10 41.53 -3.80
C PRO A 371 -1.02 42.86 -3.04
N GLY A 372 -0.42 42.83 -1.86
CA GLY A 372 -0.14 44.02 -1.04
C GLY A 372 1.16 43.84 -0.28
N GLY A 373 2.23 44.46 -0.78
CA GLY A 373 3.60 44.22 -0.34
C GLY A 373 3.97 44.79 1.02
N SER A 374 5.09 44.34 1.58
CA SER A 374 6.33 45.12 1.48
C SER A 374 7.50 44.47 2.26
N ARG A 375 8.62 44.39 1.54
CA ARG A 375 10.00 44.63 1.98
C ARG A 375 10.65 43.67 2.99
N ALA A 376 11.48 42.80 2.43
CA ALA A 376 12.62 42.21 3.09
C ALA A 376 13.56 43.29 3.67
N GLN A 377 13.98 43.10 4.91
CA GLN A 377 15.26 43.58 5.42
C GLN A 377 15.99 42.41 6.07
N GLU A 378 17.14 42.09 5.50
CA GLU A 378 18.18 41.28 6.14
C GLU A 378 18.68 41.97 7.41
N GLY A 379 18.95 41.19 8.45
CA GLY A 379 19.54 41.66 9.68
C GLY A 379 20.04 40.50 10.52
N THR A 380 21.32 40.19 10.37
CA THR A 380 22.12 39.30 11.21
C THR A 380 22.17 39.80 12.66
N SER A 381 22.03 38.90 13.64
CA SER A 381 22.87 38.84 14.86
C SER A 381 22.35 37.78 15.82
N PHE A 382 23.25 36.85 16.16
CA PHE A 382 23.17 36.01 17.35
C PHE A 382 23.51 36.87 18.57
N GLU A 383 22.64 36.91 19.59
CA GLU A 383 23.09 37.16 20.96
C GLU A 383 22.43 36.17 21.93
N LYS A 384 23.31 35.47 22.63
CA LYS A 384 23.06 34.75 23.87
C LYS A 384 22.99 35.79 24.99
N ASP A 385 22.04 35.63 25.92
CA ASP A 385 22.24 35.94 27.35
C ASP A 385 21.09 35.30 28.15
N ALA A 386 21.37 34.28 28.97
CA ALA A 386 21.77 34.37 30.37
C ALA A 386 20.58 34.61 31.32
N CYS A 387 19.98 33.52 31.81
CA CYS A 387 19.02 33.56 32.91
C CYS A 387 19.76 33.23 34.23
N HIS A 388 19.91 34.23 35.08
CA HIS A 388 20.35 34.09 36.46
C HIS A 388 19.29 34.70 37.39
N ARG A 389 18.84 33.88 38.38
CA ARG A 389 18.54 34.20 39.80
C ARG A 389 17.45 35.27 40.08
N SER A 390 16.68 35.28 41.16
CA SER A 390 16.45 34.44 42.35
C SER A 390 15.47 35.21 43.27
N GLY A 391 14.67 34.50 44.07
CA GLY A 391 14.08 34.99 45.35
C GLY A 391 12.78 35.80 45.21
N HIS A 392 11.86 35.84 46.17
CA HIS A 392 11.82 35.30 47.54
C HIS A 392 10.40 35.58 48.14
N LEU A 393 9.94 34.73 49.09
CA LEU A 393 9.02 35.02 50.24
C LEU A 393 7.50 35.14 49.94
N SER A 394 6.53 34.71 50.76
CA SER A 394 6.51 34.13 52.13
C SER A 394 5.10 33.57 52.46
N ASN A 395 5.05 32.66 53.46
CA ASN A 395 3.88 32.03 54.09
C ASN A 395 2.83 32.97 54.72
N GLY A 396 1.59 32.48 54.85
CA GLY A 396 0.59 32.98 55.79
C GLY A 396 -0.56 31.98 55.98
N SER A 397 -0.52 31.24 57.10
CA SER A 397 -1.60 30.43 57.65
C SER A 397 -2.57 31.29 58.45
N ASP A 398 -3.89 31.04 58.38
CA ASP A 398 -4.79 31.26 59.52
C ASP A 398 -6.15 30.57 59.33
N HIS A 399 -6.54 29.80 60.36
CA HIS A 399 -7.89 29.27 60.60
C HIS A 399 -8.59 30.17 61.62
N PRO A 400 -9.94 30.26 61.59
CA PRO A 400 -10.66 30.18 62.86
C PRO A 400 -11.93 29.32 62.84
N SER A 401 -12.36 28.99 64.05
CA SER A 401 -13.36 28.01 64.47
C SER A 401 -14.79 28.57 64.68
N ASN A 402 -15.80 27.77 64.31
CA ASN A 402 -17.01 27.38 65.07
C ASN A 402 -18.05 28.43 65.56
N ARG A 403 -19.32 28.39 65.04
CA ARG A 403 -20.59 28.25 65.80
C ARG A 403 -21.90 28.37 64.96
N SER A 404 -22.76 27.36 65.12
CA SER A 404 -24.24 27.27 65.15
C SER A 404 -25.18 28.25 64.40
N GLY A 405 -26.10 27.69 63.59
CA GLY A 405 -27.40 28.28 63.20
C GLY A 405 -28.17 27.39 62.21
N ASN A 406 -29.38 26.97 62.54
CA ASN A 406 -30.25 26.03 61.76
C ASN A 406 -31.00 26.74 60.59
N PRO A 407 -31.70 26.00 59.69
CA PRO A 407 -31.63 26.15 58.21
C PRO A 407 -32.73 27.03 57.58
N PRO A 408 -32.64 27.27 56.25
CA PRO A 408 -33.83 27.14 55.42
C PRO A 408 -33.61 26.36 54.12
N ASN A 409 -34.67 25.69 53.67
CA ASN A 409 -34.91 25.10 52.36
C ASN A 409 -33.99 25.61 51.24
N ARG A 410 -33.10 24.76 50.74
CA ARG A 410 -32.50 24.93 49.42
C ARG A 410 -33.21 24.04 48.43
N SER A 411 -34.06 24.69 47.65
CA SER A 411 -34.42 24.26 46.30
C SER A 411 -33.16 23.81 45.55
N ASP A 412 -33.23 22.60 45.03
CA ASP A 412 -32.27 21.95 44.16
C ASP A 412 -31.69 22.91 43.09
N PRO A 413 -30.39 23.26 43.14
CA PRO A 413 -29.77 24.01 42.07
C PRO A 413 -29.46 23.02 40.95
N ARG A 414 -30.37 22.97 39.98
CA ARG A 414 -30.11 22.73 38.55
C ARG A 414 -28.82 21.94 38.30
N VAL A 415 -28.96 20.62 38.17
CA VAL A 415 -28.00 19.84 37.39
C VAL A 415 -27.92 20.52 36.03
N ASP A 416 -26.75 21.09 35.74
CA ASP A 416 -26.45 21.75 34.49
C ASP A 416 -26.52 20.70 33.37
N GLU A 417 -27.68 20.61 32.72
CA GLU A 417 -27.97 19.74 31.57
C GLU A 417 -27.14 20.11 30.32
N SER A 418 -26.24 21.09 30.39
CA SER A 418 -25.40 21.53 29.27
C SER A 418 -24.23 20.61 28.90
N THR A 419 -24.07 19.45 29.55
CA THR A 419 -22.96 18.51 29.26
C THR A 419 -23.39 17.18 28.62
N ARG A 420 -24.62 17.09 28.09
CA ARG A 420 -25.10 15.91 27.35
C ARG A 420 -25.74 16.27 26.01
N GLU A 421 -25.06 17.05 25.19
CA GLU A 421 -25.25 16.96 23.73
C GLU A 421 -24.21 15.96 23.18
N THR A 422 -24.58 14.68 23.16
CA THR A 422 -23.80 13.61 22.49
C THR A 422 -24.23 13.44 21.03
N SER A 423 -24.76 14.49 20.42
CA SER A 423 -25.06 14.52 18.99
C SER A 423 -24.23 15.64 18.37
N PRO A 424 -23.54 15.38 17.25
CA PRO A 424 -22.85 16.44 16.53
C PRO A 424 -23.85 17.56 16.20
N PRO A 425 -23.55 18.84 16.51
CA PRO A 425 -24.45 19.94 16.20
C PRO A 425 -24.81 19.93 14.72
N SER A 426 -26.10 20.08 14.41
CA SER A 426 -26.59 20.11 13.04
C SER A 426 -25.94 21.28 12.29
N GLY A 427 -24.99 20.98 11.40
CA GLY A 427 -24.12 21.96 10.74
C GLY A 427 -22.62 21.71 10.92
N GLU A 428 -22.19 20.59 11.50
CA GLU A 428 -20.77 20.26 11.68
C GLU A 428 -19.95 20.32 10.37
N LYS A 429 -18.98 21.24 10.35
CA LYS A 429 -17.91 21.24 9.35
C LYS A 429 -16.92 20.13 9.68
N LEU A 430 -16.70 19.21 8.74
CA LEU A 430 -15.69 18.16 8.91
C LEU A 430 -14.29 18.79 9.04
N LEU A 431 -13.64 18.53 10.18
CA LEU A 431 -12.24 18.91 10.40
C LEU A 431 -11.31 17.91 9.71
N VAL A 432 -10.32 18.44 9.01
CA VAL A 432 -9.36 17.65 8.24
C VAL A 432 -7.96 18.21 8.38
N THR A 433 -6.92 17.39 8.26
CA THR A 433 -5.56 17.92 8.33
C THR A 433 -5.14 18.53 6.99
N THR A 434 -4.48 19.70 7.03
CA THR A 434 -4.06 20.47 5.85
C THR A 434 -2.77 19.93 5.20
N SER A 435 -2.05 19.10 5.94
CA SER A 435 -0.89 18.32 5.49
C SER A 435 -1.06 16.87 5.96
N ASN A 436 -0.15 15.98 5.53
CA ASN A 436 -0.26 14.55 5.79
C ASN A 436 1.06 13.90 6.23
N ASN A 437 1.84 14.58 7.07
CA ASN A 437 3.05 14.02 7.67
C ASN A 437 2.76 12.77 8.51
N CYS A 438 1.58 12.69 9.13
CA CYS A 438 1.10 11.51 9.86
C CYS A 438 0.73 10.33 8.95
N GLY A 439 0.62 10.53 7.64
CA GLY A 439 0.28 9.46 6.69
C GLY A 439 -1.15 8.94 6.86
N GLY A 440 -2.10 9.82 7.18
CA GLY A 440 -3.53 9.53 7.24
C GLY A 440 -4.00 8.88 8.54
N ILE A 441 -3.10 8.67 9.51
CA ILE A 441 -3.39 7.99 10.77
C ILE A 441 -2.82 8.81 11.93
N LEU A 442 -3.65 9.14 12.91
CA LEU A 442 -3.25 9.79 14.15
C LEU A 442 -3.66 8.93 15.34
N ALA A 443 -2.68 8.66 16.21
CA ALA A 443 -2.87 7.87 17.42
C ALA A 443 -3.52 6.48 17.18
N GLY A 444 -3.33 5.85 16.02
CA GLY A 444 -3.99 4.57 15.72
C GLY A 444 -5.25 4.65 14.86
N ILE A 445 -5.74 5.85 14.57
CA ILE A 445 -7.08 6.09 14.02
C ILE A 445 -6.99 6.92 12.73
N THR A 446 -7.75 6.55 11.72
CA THR A 446 -7.74 7.24 10.42
C THR A 446 -8.31 8.66 10.51
N THR A 447 -7.62 9.60 9.86
CA THR A 447 -8.02 11.02 9.84
C THR A 447 -8.92 11.39 8.66
N GLY A 448 -9.04 10.49 7.67
CA GLY A 448 -9.72 10.74 6.39
C GLY A 448 -8.79 11.20 5.27
N ASN A 449 -7.57 11.61 5.59
CA ASN A 449 -6.51 11.77 4.60
C ASN A 449 -6.03 10.42 4.06
N ASN A 450 -5.31 10.47 2.94
CA ASN A 450 -4.69 9.27 2.35
C ASN A 450 -3.85 8.56 3.40
N ILE A 451 -4.10 7.26 3.58
CA ILE A 451 -3.16 6.42 4.32
C ILE A 451 -1.96 6.19 3.42
N VAL A 452 -0.80 6.69 3.82
CA VAL A 452 0.45 6.57 3.05
C VAL A 452 1.44 5.77 3.87
N PHE A 453 1.93 4.67 3.30
CA PHE A 453 3.01 3.91 3.93
C PHE A 453 3.98 3.35 2.90
N ARG A 454 5.21 3.09 3.35
CA ARG A 454 6.29 2.55 2.53
C ARG A 454 6.78 1.25 3.15
N SER A 455 6.98 0.25 2.30
CA SER A 455 7.51 -1.05 2.69
C SER A 455 8.96 -1.16 2.23
N ALA A 456 9.86 -1.55 3.13
CA ALA A 456 11.27 -1.81 2.81
C ALA A 456 11.48 -3.29 2.52
N ILE A 457 12.01 -3.60 1.34
CA ILE A 457 12.18 -4.96 0.83
C ILE A 457 13.67 -5.28 0.71
N LYS A 458 14.10 -6.39 1.31
CA LYS A 458 15.49 -6.86 1.17
C LYS A 458 15.78 -7.48 -0.22
N PRO A 459 17.06 -7.57 -0.63
CA PRO A 459 17.45 -8.35 -1.79
C PRO A 459 17.01 -9.82 -1.72
N VAL A 460 16.80 -10.42 -2.90
CA VAL A 460 16.41 -11.83 -3.04
C VAL A 460 17.56 -12.72 -2.60
N SER A 461 17.30 -13.62 -1.67
CA SER A 461 18.40 -14.38 -1.06
C SER A 461 18.98 -15.50 -1.95
N SER A 462 18.27 -15.88 -3.02
CA SER A 462 18.74 -16.87 -3.99
C SER A 462 19.54 -16.20 -5.13
N ILE A 463 20.86 -16.23 -5.04
CA ILE A 463 21.78 -15.63 -6.03
C ILE A 463 22.68 -16.68 -6.71
N GLN A 464 23.24 -16.33 -7.86
CA GLN A 464 24.12 -17.20 -8.66
C GLN A 464 25.61 -17.01 -8.31
N ILE A 465 25.91 -16.14 -7.35
CA ILE A 465 27.24 -15.96 -6.78
C ILE A 465 27.48 -17.08 -5.76
N GLU A 466 28.59 -17.81 -5.93
CA GLU A 466 28.99 -18.85 -4.97
C GLU A 466 29.36 -18.21 -3.62
N LYS A 467 28.83 -18.76 -2.54
CA LYS A 467 29.11 -18.33 -1.17
C LYS A 467 29.51 -19.51 -0.29
N GLU A 468 30.43 -19.28 0.63
CA GLU A 468 30.71 -20.21 1.71
C GLU A 468 29.61 -20.15 2.77
N THR A 469 29.17 -21.32 3.21
CA THR A 469 28.14 -21.48 4.24
C THR A 469 28.34 -22.80 4.99
N CYS A 470 27.38 -23.19 5.82
CA CYS A 470 27.40 -24.48 6.52
C CYS A 470 26.14 -25.27 6.20
N ASN A 471 26.27 -26.59 6.13
CA ASN A 471 25.13 -27.49 6.06
C ASN A 471 24.42 -27.57 7.43
N PHE A 472 23.31 -28.31 7.51
CA PHE A 472 22.58 -28.49 8.79
C PHE A 472 23.40 -29.19 9.89
N PHE A 473 24.54 -29.82 9.56
CA PHE A 473 25.45 -30.49 10.49
C PHE A 473 26.59 -29.58 10.99
N GLY A 474 26.68 -28.34 10.47
CA GLY A 474 27.74 -27.40 10.82
C GLY A 474 29.02 -27.57 10.00
N GLU A 475 29.02 -28.43 8.99
CA GLU A 475 30.17 -28.63 8.12
C GLU A 475 30.20 -27.53 7.06
N LYS A 476 31.38 -26.95 6.84
CA LYS A 476 31.59 -25.91 5.82
C LYS A 476 31.34 -26.49 4.43
N CYS A 477 30.55 -25.78 3.63
CA CYS A 477 30.25 -26.13 2.26
C CYS A 477 30.10 -24.86 1.41
N LYS A 478 29.98 -25.04 0.10
CA LYS A 478 29.72 -23.96 -0.84
C LYS A 478 28.31 -24.08 -1.38
N LEU A 479 27.63 -22.95 -1.50
CA LEU A 479 26.30 -22.85 -2.06
C LEU A 479 26.32 -21.88 -3.25
N LYS A 480 25.82 -22.36 -4.38
CA LYS A 480 25.51 -21.56 -5.56
C LYS A 480 24.14 -21.99 -6.05
N VAL A 481 23.18 -21.07 -6.07
CA VAL A 481 21.84 -21.40 -6.51
C VAL A 481 21.82 -21.41 -8.05
N THR A 482 21.51 -22.57 -8.63
CA THR A 482 21.37 -22.73 -10.09
C THR A 482 19.95 -22.40 -10.54
N GLY A 483 19.80 -22.04 -11.82
CA GLY A 483 18.52 -21.69 -12.42
C GLY A 483 18.19 -20.19 -12.35
N MET A 484 17.06 -19.82 -12.95
CA MET A 484 16.61 -18.43 -13.01
C MET A 484 15.76 -18.08 -11.79
N HIS A 485 16.27 -17.16 -10.97
CA HIS A 485 15.58 -16.57 -9.83
C HIS A 485 15.26 -15.10 -10.12
N ASP A 486 14.31 -14.53 -9.37
CA ASP A 486 14.05 -13.10 -9.41
C ASP A 486 15.31 -12.35 -8.94
N CYS A 487 15.86 -11.45 -9.77
CA CYS A 487 16.93 -10.53 -9.36
C CYS A 487 16.40 -9.43 -8.44
N CYS A 488 15.13 -9.06 -8.62
CA CYS A 488 14.42 -8.06 -7.83
C CYS A 488 12.94 -8.46 -7.78
N ILE A 489 12.37 -8.59 -6.59
CA ILE A 489 10.96 -8.99 -6.41
C ILE A 489 10.00 -7.80 -6.38
N LEU A 490 10.51 -6.56 -6.29
CA LEU A 490 9.71 -5.34 -6.15
C LEU A 490 8.60 -5.24 -7.18
N PRO A 491 8.81 -5.52 -8.48
CA PRO A 491 7.74 -5.42 -9.45
C PRO A 491 6.55 -6.34 -9.16
N ARG A 492 6.71 -7.41 -8.36
CA ARG A 492 5.63 -8.37 -8.06
C ARG A 492 4.87 -8.03 -6.76
N LEU A 493 5.41 -7.14 -5.94
CA LEU A 493 4.87 -6.83 -4.62
C LEU A 493 3.67 -5.89 -4.60
N PRO A 494 3.50 -4.92 -5.52
CA PRO A 494 2.34 -4.03 -5.51
C PRO A 494 0.97 -4.71 -5.33
N PRO A 495 0.57 -5.71 -6.14
CA PRO A 495 -0.72 -6.37 -5.94
C PRO A 495 -0.82 -7.12 -4.60
N ILE A 496 0.30 -7.55 -4.02
CA ILE A 496 0.32 -8.26 -2.72
C ILE A 496 0.13 -7.27 -1.58
N ILE A 497 0.79 -6.12 -1.65
CA ILE A 497 0.67 -5.06 -0.65
C ILE A 497 -0.73 -4.46 -0.69
N GLU A 498 -1.24 -4.12 -1.88
CA GLU A 498 -2.60 -3.64 -2.09
C GLU A 498 -3.63 -4.58 -1.46
N ALA A 499 -3.59 -5.87 -1.81
CA ALA A 499 -4.52 -6.86 -1.28
C ALA A 499 -4.40 -7.05 0.24
N SER A 500 -3.18 -7.00 0.79
CA SER A 500 -2.97 -7.09 2.23
C SER A 500 -3.55 -5.88 2.96
N THR A 501 -3.42 -4.67 2.39
CA THR A 501 -4.05 -3.45 2.90
C THR A 501 -5.58 -3.57 2.86
N SER A 502 -6.18 -4.10 1.78
CA SER A 502 -7.63 -4.33 1.69
C SER A 502 -8.15 -5.24 2.79
N ILE A 503 -7.42 -6.31 3.12
CA ILE A 503 -7.78 -7.24 4.20
C ILE A 503 -7.83 -6.51 5.54
N VAL A 504 -6.84 -5.67 5.83
CA VAL A 504 -6.77 -4.92 7.10
C VAL A 504 -7.89 -3.88 7.18
N ILE A 505 -8.02 -3.04 6.16
CA ILE A 505 -9.05 -1.99 6.13
C ILE A 505 -10.44 -2.62 6.25
N GLY A 506 -10.69 -3.71 5.52
CA GLY A 506 -11.98 -4.39 5.57
C GLY A 506 -12.31 -4.95 6.95
N ASP A 507 -11.36 -5.61 7.62
CA ASP A 507 -11.57 -6.10 8.98
C ASP A 507 -11.77 -4.96 9.98
N MET A 508 -10.95 -3.90 9.90
CA MET A 508 -11.08 -2.73 10.78
C MET A 508 -12.44 -2.03 10.63
N ILE A 509 -12.94 -1.88 9.40
CA ILE A 509 -14.27 -1.32 9.15
C ILE A 509 -15.36 -2.20 9.78
N LEU A 510 -15.31 -3.52 9.61
CA LEU A 510 -16.33 -4.39 10.22
C LEU A 510 -16.27 -4.34 11.75
N ARG A 511 -15.08 -4.24 12.35
CA ARG A 511 -14.94 -4.04 13.80
C ARG A 511 -15.59 -2.73 14.26
N GLN A 512 -15.41 -1.66 13.49
CA GLN A 512 -16.02 -0.37 13.77
C GLN A 512 -17.55 -0.44 13.65
N VAL A 513 -18.07 -1.00 12.56
CA VAL A 513 -19.52 -1.19 12.35
C VAL A 513 -20.12 -2.02 13.49
N ALA A 514 -19.45 -3.08 13.94
CA ALA A 514 -19.92 -3.92 15.04
C ALA A 514 -20.00 -3.16 16.39
N LYS A 515 -19.15 -2.17 16.62
CA LYS A 515 -19.17 -1.35 17.84
C LYS A 515 -20.28 -0.30 17.84
N TYR A 516 -20.48 0.38 16.72
CA TYR A 516 -21.35 1.55 16.63
C TYR A 516 -22.72 1.29 15.99
N GLY A 517 -22.93 0.12 15.37
CA GLY A 517 -24.19 -0.26 14.72
C GLY A 517 -24.51 0.52 13.43
N HIS A 518 -23.68 1.49 13.04
CA HIS A 518 -23.86 2.29 11.82
C HIS A 518 -23.05 1.71 10.66
N SER A 519 -23.74 1.33 9.58
CA SER A 519 -23.11 0.87 8.33
C SER A 519 -22.54 2.01 7.47
N LYS A 520 -23.07 3.24 7.64
CA LYS A 520 -22.60 4.46 6.97
C LYS A 520 -21.55 5.16 7.83
N LEU A 521 -20.31 4.70 7.73
CA LEU A 521 -19.18 5.39 8.34
C LEU A 521 -18.83 6.63 7.49
N PRO A 522 -18.57 7.79 8.11
CA PRO A 522 -18.26 9.00 7.37
C PRO A 522 -16.95 8.84 6.59
N SER A 523 -17.00 9.06 5.29
CA SER A 523 -15.82 9.26 4.44
C SER A 523 -15.89 10.64 3.79
N VAL A 524 -14.73 11.23 3.49
CA VAL A 524 -14.65 12.52 2.80
C VAL A 524 -15.47 12.49 1.50
N GLY A 525 -15.33 11.42 0.70
CA GLY A 525 -16.06 11.29 -0.57
C GLY A 525 -17.57 11.05 -0.41
N SER A 526 -18.04 10.56 0.74
CA SER A 526 -19.47 10.39 1.02
C SER A 526 -20.17 11.69 1.41
N LEU A 527 -19.45 12.58 2.09
CA LEU A 527 -19.97 13.86 2.60
C LEU A 527 -20.04 14.94 1.52
N SER A 528 -19.34 14.79 0.39
CA SER A 528 -19.51 15.64 -0.79
C SER A 528 -20.77 15.34 -1.61
N ARG A 529 -21.50 14.26 -1.29
CA ARG A 529 -22.71 13.83 -2.00
C ARG A 529 -24.00 13.96 -1.19
N SER A 530 -23.97 14.43 0.06
CA SER A 530 -25.18 14.52 0.89
C SER A 530 -25.71 15.96 1.05
N THR A 531 -26.40 16.44 0.03
CA THR A 531 -27.58 17.31 0.22
C THR A 531 -28.51 17.17 -0.98
N ARG A 532 -29.49 16.27 -0.84
CA ARG A 532 -30.88 16.32 -1.37
C ARG A 532 -31.49 14.91 -1.34
N GLU A 533 -32.11 14.60 -0.21
CA GLU A 533 -33.46 14.00 -0.22
C GLU A 533 -34.43 15.08 0.26
#